data_AF-A0A538NX04-F1
#
_entry.id   AF-A0A538NX04-F1
#
_cell.length_a   1.000
_cell.length_b   1.000
_cell.length_c   1.000
_cell.angle_alpha   90.00
_cell.angle_beta   90.00
_cell.angle_gamma   90.00
#
_symmetry.space_group_name_H-M   'P 1'
#
loop_
_entity.id
_entity.type
_entity.pdbx_description
1 polymer ?
#
loop_
_entity_poly.entity_id
_entity_poly.type
_entity_poly.pdbx_seq_one_letter_code
_entity_poly.pdbx_strand_id
1 'polypeptide(L)' 'METTLTIRLSKSQRELLRRRAAAGKQSESSLVREIIDREMQRGFDFERVRHLVGSITSPRRHWEKDSWRKHIRQRNWRS' A
#
# COMPACT_ATOMS: atom_id res chain seq x y z
N MET A 1 -17.03 -11.20 -20.58
CA MET A 1 -17.19 -12.49 -19.89
C MET A 1 -16.93 -12.27 -18.41
N GLU A 2 -17.80 -12.77 -17.53
CA GLU A 2 -17.58 -12.66 -16.08
C GLU A 2 -16.86 -13.91 -15.56
N THR A 3 -15.89 -13.73 -14.67
CA THR A 3 -15.12 -14.81 -14.03
C THR A 3 -15.22 -14.71 -12.52
N THR A 4 -15.41 -15.84 -11.83
CA THR A 4 -15.52 -15.88 -10.37
C THR A 4 -14.14 -15.95 -9.71
N LEU A 5 -13.86 -14.99 -8.83
CA LEU A 5 -12.67 -14.97 -7.97
C LEU A 5 -13.06 -15.28 -6.52
N THR A 6 -12.50 -16.34 -5.95
CA THR A 6 -12.70 -16.70 -4.55
C THR A 6 -11.53 -16.18 -3.72
N ILE A 7 -11.79 -15.29 -2.77
CA ILE A 7 -10.80 -14.73 -1.85
C ILE A 7 -11.06 -15.16 -0.41
N ARG A 8 -10.00 -15.45 0.34
CA ARG A 8 -10.07 -15.68 1.77
C ARG A 8 -9.98 -14.35 2.50
N LEU A 9 -11.00 -14.05 3.31
CA LEU A 9 -11.06 -12.86 4.14
C LEU A 9 -11.19 -13.26 5.61
N SER A 10 -10.66 -12.44 6.51
CA SER A 10 -10.97 -12.58 7.93
C SER A 10 -12.45 -12.28 8.18
N LYS A 11 -12.99 -12.77 9.30
CA LYS A 11 -14.38 -12.47 9.71
C LYS A 11 -14.62 -10.96 9.83
N SER A 12 -13.66 -10.23 10.38
CA SER A 12 -13.76 -8.77 10.55
C SER A 12 -13.77 -8.04 9.20
N GLN A 13 -12.94 -8.46 8.24
CA GLN A 13 -12.91 -7.86 6.90
C GLN A 13 -14.23 -8.09 6.16
N ARG A 14 -14.80 -9.30 6.23
CA ARG A 14 -16.07 -9.61 5.58
C ARG A 14 -17.23 -8.82 6.19
N GLU A 15 -17.25 -8.66 7.52
CA GLU A 15 -18.27 -7.87 8.21
C GLU A 15 -18.20 -6.38 7.82
N LEU A 16 -16.99 -5.81 7.74
CA LEU A 16 -16.79 -4.44 7.27
C LEU A 16 -17.24 -4.27 5.82
N LEU A 17 -16.91 -5.23 4.94
CA LEU A 17 -17.35 -5.22 3.55
C LEU A 17 -18.87 -5.22 3.44
N ARG A 18 -19.55 -6.10 4.19
CA ARG A 18 -21.01 -6.21 4.21
C ARG A 18 -21.68 -4.93 4.67
N ARG A 19 -21.19 -4.31 5.76
CA ARG A 19 -21.70 -3.03 6.27
C ARG A 19 -21.55 -1.92 5.23
N ARG A 20 -20.39 -1.86 4.57
CA ARG A 20 -20.11 -0.86 3.53
C ARG A 20 -20.97 -1.05 2.30
N ALA A 21 -21.20 -2.30 1.87
CA ALA A 21 -22.08 -2.63 0.76
C ALA A 21 -23.55 -2.25 1.08
N ALA A 22 -24.01 -2.55 2.29
CA ALA A 22 -25.33 -2.17 2.76
C ALA A 22 -25.54 -0.65 2.80
N ALA A 23 -24.54 0.11 3.28
CA ALA A 23 -24.59 1.58 3.27
C ALA A 23 -24.72 2.16 1.85
N GLY A 24 -24.10 1.50 0.86
CA GLY A 24 -24.20 1.88 -0.55
C GLY A 24 -25.41 1.29 -1.30
N LYS A 25 -26.32 0.56 -0.63
CA LYS A 25 -27.44 -0.18 -1.24
C LYS A 25 -27.03 -1.07 -2.42
N GLN A 26 -25.83 -1.64 -2.37
CA GLN A 26 -25.28 -2.50 -3.42
C GLN A 26 -24.84 -3.87 -2.86
N SER A 27 -24.61 -4.83 -3.75
CA SER A 27 -24.11 -6.16 -3.36
C SER A 27 -22.62 -6.12 -2.98
N GLU A 28 -22.17 -7.07 -2.16
CA GLU A 28 -20.76 -7.21 -1.81
C GLU A 28 -19.88 -7.34 -3.07
N SER A 29 -20.31 -8.15 -4.05
CA SER A 29 -19.58 -8.33 -5.32
C SER A 29 -19.55 -7.08 -6.19
N SER A 30 -20.60 -6.24 -6.15
CA SER A 30 -20.60 -4.95 -6.84
C SER A 30 -19.55 -4.02 -6.24
N LEU A 31 -19.58 -3.86 -4.92
CA LEU A 31 -18.62 -3.03 -4.20
C LEU A 31 -17.17 -3.49 -4.40
N VAL A 32 -16.92 -4.80 -4.36
CA VAL A 32 -15.58 -5.36 -4.60
C VAL A 32 -15.10 -5.05 -6.02
N ARG A 33 -15.97 -5.19 -7.04
CA ARG A 33 -15.63 -4.84 -8.42
C ARG A 33 -15.28 -3.36 -8.57
N GLU A 34 -16.07 -2.46 -7.98
CA GLU A 34 -15.79 -1.01 -7.99
C GLU A 34 -14.45 -0.67 -7.32
N ILE A 35 -14.14 -1.31 -6.19
CA ILE A 35 -12.87 -1.08 -5.50
C ILE A 35 -11.70 -1.57 -6.36
N ILE A 36 -11.81 -2.78 -6.94
CA ILE A 36 -10.75 -3.33 -7.80
C ILE A 36 -10.55 -2.41 -9.00
N ASP A 37 -11.62 -2.02 -9.70
CA ASP A 37 -11.53 -1.18 -10.88
C ASP A 37 -10.91 0.19 -10.55
N ARG A 38 -11.36 0.82 -9.46
CA ARG A 38 -10.77 2.07 -8.98
C ARG A 38 -9.29 1.94 -8.70
N GLU A 39 -8.86 0.91 -7.98
CA GLU A 39 -7.45 0.77 -7.58
C GLU A 39 -6.56 0.32 -8.75
N MET A 40 -7.10 -0.42 -9.73
CA MET A 40 -6.39 -0.73 -10.97
C MET A 40 -6.23 0.51 -11.85
N GLN A 41 -7.27 1.34 -11.96
CA GLN A 41 -7.25 2.59 -12.72
C GLN A 41 -6.39 3.67 -12.07
N ARG A 42 -6.33 3.69 -10.73
CA ARG A 42 -5.50 4.64 -9.99
C ARG A 42 -4.02 4.53 -10.33
N GLY A 43 -3.62 3.38 -10.89
CA GLY A 43 -2.23 3.05 -11.16
C GLY A 43 -1.49 2.95 -9.84
N PHE A 44 -1.14 1.73 -9.40
CA PHE A 44 -0.02 1.65 -8.47
C PHE A 44 1.20 2.06 -9.28
N ASP A 45 1.59 3.33 -9.15
CA ASP A 45 2.68 3.96 -9.88
C ASP A 45 4.00 3.45 -9.28
N PHE A 46 4.18 2.13 -9.31
CA PHE A 46 5.33 1.45 -8.75
C PHE A 46 6.58 1.99 -9.39
N GLU A 47 6.59 2.23 -10.70
CA GLU A 47 7.70 2.87 -11.40
C GLU A 47 7.97 4.30 -10.89
N ARG A 48 6.94 5.07 -10.54
CA ARG A 48 7.09 6.40 -9.95
C ARG A 48 7.61 6.37 -8.51
N VAL A 49 7.33 5.35 -7.71
CA VAL A 49 7.81 5.29 -6.31
C VAL A 49 9.05 4.40 -6.17
N ARG A 50 9.39 3.62 -7.20
CA ARG A 50 10.54 2.71 -7.24
C ARG A 50 11.85 3.43 -6.95
N HIS A 51 12.02 4.66 -7.42
CA HIS A 51 13.22 5.46 -7.13
C HIS A 51 13.28 6.00 -5.68
N LEU A 52 12.16 6.00 -4.96
CA LEU A 52 12.07 6.39 -3.55
C LEU A 52 12.31 5.19 -2.62
N VAL A 53 12.11 3.96 -3.09
CA VAL A 53 12.47 2.74 -2.36
C VAL A 53 13.98 2.57 -2.40
N GLY A 54 14.68 3.04 -1.35
CA GLY A 54 16.11 2.82 -1.14
C GLY A 54 17.00 4.07 -1.17
N SER A 55 16.46 5.26 -1.43
CA SER A 55 17.29 6.47 -1.58
C SER A 55 16.77 7.65 -0.77
N ILE A 56 17.35 7.87 0.42
CA ILE A 56 17.46 9.22 0.98
C ILE A 56 18.76 9.79 0.43
N THR A 57 18.76 10.33 -0.80
CA THR A 57 19.90 11.14 -1.25
C THR A 57 19.72 12.55 -0.70
N SER A 58 20.31 12.81 0.47
CA SER A 58 20.53 14.19 0.90
C SER A 58 21.63 14.79 0.02
N PRO A 59 21.54 16.06 -0.40
CA PRO A 59 22.59 16.71 -1.18
C PRO A 59 23.95 16.54 -0.50
N ARG A 60 24.98 16.23 -1.30
CA ARG A 60 26.37 15.92 -0.89
C ARG A 60 27.08 16.97 -0.01
N ARG A 61 26.42 18.05 0.43
CA ARG A 61 27.04 19.15 1.21
C ARG A 61 27.01 18.98 2.73
N HIS A 62 26.32 17.97 3.28
CA HIS A 62 26.17 17.84 4.75
C HIS A 62 26.68 16.52 5.34
N TRP A 63 27.37 15.69 4.54
CA TRP A 63 27.82 14.34 4.92
C TRP A 63 28.75 14.29 6.14
N GLU A 64 29.47 15.37 6.46
CA GLU A 64 30.34 15.44 7.63
C GLU A 64 29.57 15.69 8.96
N LYS A 65 28.32 16.16 8.92
CA LYS A 65 27.55 16.57 10.13
C LYS A 65 26.36 15.68 10.47
N ASP A 66 26.11 14.62 9.70
CA ASP A 66 24.91 13.79 9.87
C ASP A 66 25.09 12.72 10.98
N SER A 67 25.12 13.18 12.24
CA SER A 67 25.15 12.35 13.45
C SER A 67 23.96 11.40 13.57
N TRP A 68 22.87 11.73 12.88
CA TRP A 68 21.65 10.93 12.81
C TRP A 68 21.83 9.68 11.95
N ARG A 69 22.46 9.78 10.77
CA ARG A 69 22.83 8.60 9.97
C ARG A 69 23.79 7.65 10.66
N LYS A 70 24.74 8.17 11.45
CA LYS A 70 25.66 7.33 12.24
C LYS A 70 24.89 6.49 13.27
N HIS A 71 23.91 7.09 13.94
CA HIS A 71 23.02 6.39 14.87
C HIS A 71 22.11 5.38 14.16
N ILE A 72 21.57 5.71 12.98
CA ILE A 72 20.76 4.77 12.20
C ILE A 72 21.60 3.58 11.74
N ARG A 73 22.82 3.79 11.22
CA ARG A 73 23.73 2.68 10.85
C ARG A 73 24.13 1.83 12.05
N GLN A 74 24.43 2.44 13.20
CA GLN A 74 24.70 1.69 14.44
C GLN A 74 23.50 0.88 14.92
N ARG A 75 22.26 1.37 14.74
CA ARG A 75 21.04 0.65 15.16
C ARG A 75 20.55 -0.39 14.15
N ASN A 76 20.76 -0.16 12.85
CA ASN A 76 20.37 -1.08 11.77
C ASN A 76 21.41 -2.17 11.49
N TRP A 77 22.38 -2.40 12.40
CA TRP A 77 23.44 -3.42 12.28
C TRP A 77 22.96 -4.88 12.34
N ARG A 78 21.70 -5.18 11.98
CA ARG A 78 21.25 -6.58 11.94
C ARG A 78 21.89 -7.31 10.76
N SER A 79 23.03 -7.94 11.07
CA SER A 79 23.81 -8.98 10.36
C SER A 79 24.53 -8.60 9.07
#